data_AF-M1ZV76-F1
#
_entry.id   AF-M1ZV76-F1
#
_cell.length_a   1.000
_cell.length_b   1.000
_cell.length_c   1.000
_cell.angle_alpha   90.00
_cell.angle_beta   90.00
_cell.angle_gamma   90.00
#
_symmetry.space_group_name_H-M   'P 1'
#
loop_
_entity.id
_entity.type
_entity.pdbx_description
1 polymer ?
#
loop_
_entity_poly.entity_id
_entity_poly.type
_entity_poly.pdbx_seq_one_letter_code
_entity_poly.pdbx_strand_id
1 'polypeptide(L)'
;MEVKYMEIFEDELNKLTYCTEVTTAKSLNKFTDKIKVFYHKYITGESYFDFYFGRTYKGKLIENKFYMFKEDLRLYIHFLKNFYNVLKITVNKQSDIIHYFFIKDQGEICISLIGEDYVKLASEDNSKARVFFLLNKDELSYYITIMENIYYERSVINGLDYLKNSLDEANGKGYNKENNK
;
A
#
# COMPACT_ATOMS: atom_id res chain seq x y z
N MET A 1 -9.51 3.74 4.11
CA MET A 1 -8.62 2.90 3.28
C MET A 1 -8.95 1.44 3.46
N GLU A 2 -9.16 0.72 2.35
CA GLU A 2 -9.36 -0.73 2.31
C GLU A 2 -8.05 -1.42 1.92
N VAL A 3 -7.75 -2.57 2.54
CA VAL A 3 -6.51 -3.33 2.30
C VAL A 3 -6.86 -4.79 2.03
N LYS A 4 -6.24 -5.38 1.02
CA LYS A 4 -6.34 -6.81 0.70
C LYS A 4 -4.97 -7.44 0.64
N TYR A 5 -4.87 -8.65 1.17
CA TYR A 5 -3.65 -9.45 1.17
C TYR A 5 -3.87 -10.68 0.30
N MET A 6 -2.88 -11.01 -0.53
CA MET A 6 -2.88 -12.20 -1.37
C MET A 6 -1.50 -12.84 -1.32
N GLU A 7 -1.46 -14.16 -1.38
CA GLU A 7 -0.25 -14.96 -1.42
C GLU A 7 -0.27 -15.84 -2.67
N ILE A 8 0.84 -15.86 -3.40
CA ILE A 8 1.00 -16.63 -4.63
C ILE A 8 2.32 -17.38 -4.50
N PHE A 9 2.26 -18.71 -4.55
CA PHE A 9 3.44 -19.56 -4.58
C PHE A 9 3.67 -20.04 -6.01
N GLU A 10 4.89 -19.84 -6.49
CA GLU A 10 5.34 -20.25 -7.83
C GLU A 10 6.39 -21.35 -7.65
N ASP A 11 5.92 -22.61 -7.55
CA ASP A 11 6.74 -23.81 -7.27
C ASP A 11 7.96 -23.91 -8.18
N GLU A 12 7.78 -23.68 -9.48
CA GLU A 12 8.84 -23.79 -10.49
C GLU A 12 10.00 -22.81 -10.28
N LEU A 13 9.73 -21.68 -9.59
CA LEU A 13 10.70 -20.62 -9.34
C LEU A 13 11.21 -20.59 -7.89
N ASN A 14 10.75 -21.51 -7.03
CA ASN A 14 11.03 -21.48 -5.59
C ASN A 14 10.80 -20.08 -4.99
N LYS A 15 9.69 -19.46 -5.41
CA LYS A 15 9.40 -18.05 -5.15
C LYS A 15 8.02 -17.92 -4.51
N LEU A 16 7.99 -17.18 -3.41
CA LEU A 16 6.77 -16.81 -2.73
C LEU A 16 6.52 -15.33 -2.91
N THR A 17 5.35 -14.97 -3.46
CA THR A 17 4.97 -13.59 -3.70
C THR A 17 3.81 -13.19 -2.81
N TYR A 18 4.00 -12.15 -2.01
CA TYR A 18 2.95 -11.57 -1.19
C TYR A 18 2.50 -10.24 -1.80
N CYS A 19 1.22 -10.10 -2.11
CA CYS A 19 0.65 -8.87 -2.62
C CYS A 19 -0.18 -8.18 -1.53
N THR A 20 0.14 -6.92 -1.25
CA THR A 20 -0.72 -6.01 -0.51
C THR A 20 -1.34 -5.01 -1.47
N GLU A 21 -2.66 -5.00 -1.54
CA GLU A 21 -3.44 -4.07 -2.35
C GLU A 21 -4.13 -3.05 -1.44
N VAL A 22 -4.02 -1.77 -1.79
CA VAL A 22 -4.57 -0.64 -1.04
C VAL A 22 -5.51 0.17 -1.94
N THR A 23 -6.71 0.42 -1.44
CA THR A 23 -7.71 1.29 -2.08
C THR A 23 -8.04 2.45 -1.14
N THR A 24 -7.82 3.70 -1.57
CA THR A 24 -8.12 4.86 -0.73
C THR A 24 -9.62 5.12 -0.69
N ALA A 25 -10.11 5.75 0.38
CA ALA A 25 -11.54 6.06 0.52
C ALA A 25 -12.07 6.94 -0.62
N LYS A 26 -11.19 7.76 -1.21
CA LYS A 26 -11.50 8.69 -2.31
C LYS A 26 -11.21 8.15 -3.72
N SER A 27 -10.86 6.86 -3.86
CA SER A 27 -10.75 6.23 -5.17
C SER A 27 -12.09 6.31 -5.92
N LEU A 28 -12.08 6.82 -7.15
CA LEU A 28 -13.29 6.96 -7.97
C LEU A 28 -13.71 5.60 -8.52
N ASN A 29 -12.73 4.83 -9.00
CA ASN A 29 -12.96 3.47 -9.45
C ASN A 29 -12.24 2.48 -8.53
N LYS A 30 -12.96 1.92 -7.55
CA LYS A 30 -12.40 0.95 -6.58
C LYS A 30 -11.86 -0.34 -7.21
N PHE A 31 -12.17 -0.63 -8.48
CA PHE A 31 -11.64 -1.80 -9.18
C PHE A 31 -10.24 -1.56 -9.73
N THR A 32 -9.94 -0.34 -10.19
CA THR A 32 -8.68 -0.02 -10.88
C THR A 32 -7.78 0.94 -10.11
N ASP A 33 -8.36 1.81 -9.29
CA ASP A 33 -7.64 2.89 -8.59
C ASP A 33 -7.04 2.33 -7.31
N LYS A 34 -5.85 1.74 -7.45
CA LYS A 34 -5.22 0.92 -6.41
C LYS A 34 -3.71 1.12 -6.36
N ILE A 35 -3.17 1.04 -5.16
CA ILE A 35 -1.73 0.89 -4.93
C ILE A 35 -1.50 -0.58 -4.60
N LYS A 36 -0.59 -1.25 -5.30
CA LYS A 36 -0.22 -2.65 -5.00
C LYS A 36 1.26 -2.72 -4.70
N VAL A 37 1.62 -3.53 -3.71
CA VAL A 37 3.00 -3.85 -3.38
C VAL A 37 3.15 -5.35 -3.39
N PHE A 38 3.98 -5.86 -4.28
CA PHE A 38 4.32 -7.27 -4.39
C PHE A 38 5.69 -7.47 -3.75
N TYR A 39 5.75 -8.23 -2.68
CA TYR A 39 6.99 -8.69 -2.07
C TYR A 39 7.36 -10.05 -2.65
N HIS A 40 8.44 -10.09 -3.41
CA HIS A 40 8.95 -11.29 -4.05
C HIS A 40 10.06 -11.89 -3.19
N LYS A 41 9.72 -12.98 -2.48
CA LYS A 41 10.62 -13.70 -1.59
C LYS A 41 11.13 -14.96 -2.28
N TYR A 42 12.41 -14.96 -2.63
CA TYR A 42 13.08 -16.14 -3.17
C TYR A 42 13.63 -16.98 -2.02
N ILE A 43 13.50 -18.31 -2.12
CA ILE A 43 14.14 -19.24 -1.17
C ILE A 43 15.67 -19.13 -1.29
N THR A 44 16.16 -18.94 -2.51
CA THR A 44 17.57 -18.69 -2.82
C THR A 44 17.69 -17.45 -3.69
N GLY A 45 18.08 -16.31 -3.12
CA GLY A 45 18.26 -15.07 -3.86
C GLY A 45 17.89 -13.83 -3.05
N GLU A 46 18.10 -12.65 -3.64
CA GLU A 46 17.69 -11.39 -3.04
C GLU A 46 16.19 -11.18 -3.25
N SER A 47 15.51 -10.82 -2.16
CA SER A 47 14.09 -10.47 -2.21
C SER A 47 13.92 -9.00 -2.62
N TYR A 48 12.86 -8.71 -3.35
CA TYR A 48 12.59 -7.36 -3.86
C TYR A 48 11.10 -7.03 -3.82
N PHE A 49 10.77 -5.77 -4.09
CA PHE A 49 9.41 -5.25 -4.05
C PHE A 49 9.05 -4.62 -5.39
N ASP A 50 7.91 -5.00 -5.96
CA ASP A 50 7.28 -4.26 -7.06
C ASP A 50 6.14 -3.41 -6.52
N PHE A 51 6.25 -2.09 -6.69
CA PHE A 51 5.22 -1.11 -6.39
C PHE A 51 4.45 -0.77 -7.66
N TYR A 52 3.12 -0.84 -7.60
CA TYR A 52 2.24 -0.46 -8.70
C TYR A 52 1.26 0.60 -8.24
N PHE A 53 1.15 1.66 -9.03
CA PHE A 53 0.17 2.72 -8.85
C PHE A 53 -0.72 2.72 -10.08
N GLY A 54 -1.92 2.15 -9.96
CA GLY A 54 -2.89 2.04 -11.04
C GLY A 54 -4.05 3.01 -10.87
N ARG A 55 -4.46 3.71 -11.93
CA ARG A 55 -5.67 4.52 -11.93
C ARG A 55 -6.30 4.61 -13.32
N THR A 56 -7.63 4.51 -13.38
CA THR A 56 -8.34 4.76 -14.64
C THR A 56 -8.51 6.26 -14.85
N TYR A 57 -8.05 6.76 -16.01
CA TYR A 57 -8.26 8.13 -16.45
C TYR A 57 -8.80 8.14 -17.88
N LYS A 58 -9.95 8.78 -18.09
CA LYS A 58 -10.64 8.87 -19.40
C LYS A 58 -10.80 7.49 -20.08
N GLY A 59 -11.16 6.47 -19.30
CA GLY A 59 -11.39 5.11 -19.79
C GLY A 59 -10.13 4.29 -20.09
N LYS A 60 -8.93 4.84 -19.84
CA LYS A 60 -7.67 4.12 -19.96
C LYS A 60 -7.05 3.89 -18.59
N LEU A 61 -6.55 2.68 -18.36
CA LEU A 61 -5.77 2.36 -17.17
C LEU A 61 -4.34 2.90 -17.36
N ILE A 62 -3.91 3.75 -16.44
CA ILE A 62 -2.52 4.23 -16.34
C ILE A 62 -1.90 3.51 -15.15
N GLU A 63 -0.73 2.91 -15.37
CA GLU A 63 -0.01 2.15 -14.35
C GLU A 63 1.45 2.57 -14.31
N ASN A 64 1.89 3.01 -13.13
CA ASN A 64 3.30 3.27 -12.87
C ASN A 64 3.83 2.13 -12.00
N LYS A 65 4.90 1.47 -12.46
CA LYS A 65 5.57 0.38 -11.77
C LYS A 65 6.95 0.82 -11.31
N PHE A 66 7.31 0.50 -10.07
CA PHE A 66 8.65 0.68 -9.53
C PHE A 66 9.15 -0.60 -8.88
N TYR A 67 10.41 -0.91 -9.12
CA TYR A 67 11.18 -1.97 -8.53
C TYR A 67 12.06 -1.39 -7.41
N MET A 68 11.99 -1.99 -6.22
CA MET A 68 12.69 -1.55 -5.02
C MET A 68 13.34 -2.73 -4.30
N PHE A 69 14.56 -2.55 -3.83
CA PHE A 69 15.15 -3.44 -2.84
C PHE A 69 14.72 -3.04 -1.42
N LYS A 70 15.09 -3.86 -0.44
CA LYS A 70 14.76 -3.62 0.98
C LYS A 70 15.25 -2.27 1.49
N GLU A 71 16.44 -1.84 1.06
CA GLU A 71 16.98 -0.53 1.43
C GLU A 71 16.16 0.63 0.84
N ASP A 72 15.72 0.52 -0.42
CA ASP A 72 14.85 1.52 -1.04
C ASP A 72 13.52 1.63 -0.29
N LEU A 73 12.93 0.49 0.12
CA LEU A 73 11.71 0.49 0.92
C LEU A 73 11.91 1.15 2.29
N ARG A 74 13.06 0.93 2.94
CA ARG A 74 13.43 1.60 4.20
C ARG A 74 13.47 3.12 4.02
N LEU A 75 14.10 3.59 2.94
CA LEU A 75 14.19 5.01 2.60
C LEU A 75 12.81 5.60 2.23
N TYR A 76 11.98 4.84 1.52
CA TYR A 76 10.62 5.24 1.18
C TYR A 76 9.75 5.42 2.45
N ILE A 77 9.81 4.48 3.40
CA ILE A 77 9.12 4.61 4.70
C ILE A 77 9.62 5.85 5.45
N HIS A 78 10.93 6.09 5.47
CA HIS A 78 11.51 7.26 6.11
C HIS A 78 11.01 8.56 5.46
N PHE A 79 10.97 8.61 4.13
CA PHE A 79 10.39 9.72 3.35
C PHE A 79 8.94 10.01 3.76
N LEU A 80 8.08 8.98 3.83
CA LEU A 80 6.68 9.15 4.23
C LEU A 80 6.54 9.67 5.67
N LYS A 81 7.31 9.09 6.60
CA LYS A 81 7.32 9.52 8.02
C LYS A 81 7.80 10.95 8.19
N ASN A 82 8.84 11.35 7.46
CA ASN A 82 9.34 12.72 7.49
C ASN A 82 8.26 13.71 7.06
N PHE A 83 7.57 13.42 5.96
CA PHE A 83 6.46 14.25 5.51
C PHE A 83 5.33 14.29 6.56
N TYR A 84 4.93 13.15 7.12
CA TYR A 84 3.90 13.08 8.15
C TYR A 84 4.27 13.87 9.43
N ASN A 85 5.54 13.87 9.82
CA ASN A 85 6.02 14.68 10.94
C ASN A 85 5.95 16.18 10.64
N VAL A 86 6.30 16.61 9.41
CA VAL A 86 6.13 18.00 8.98
C VAL A 86 4.66 18.43 9.07
N LEU A 87 3.72 17.56 8.67
CA LEU A 87 2.28 17.85 8.79
C LEU A 87 1.82 18.08 10.23
N LYS A 88 2.39 17.37 11.21
CA LYS A 88 2.02 17.53 12.63
C LYS A 88 2.49 18.86 13.22
N ILE A 89 3.63 19.35 12.77
CA ILE A 89 4.26 20.58 13.28
C ILE A 89 3.67 21.81 12.57
N THR A 90 3.20 21.66 11.33
CA THR A 90 2.67 22.76 10.53
C THR A 90 1.23 23.05 10.90
N VAL A 91 1.04 23.87 11.94
CA VAL A 91 -0.25 24.46 12.30
C VAL A 91 -0.42 25.77 11.52
N ASN A 92 -1.47 25.88 10.69
CA ASN A 92 -1.93 27.12 10.06
C ASN A 92 -0.96 27.82 9.07
N LYS A 93 -0.03 27.12 8.41
CA LYS A 93 0.79 27.73 7.35
C LYS A 93 0.37 27.28 5.96
N GLN A 94 0.04 28.29 5.15
CA GLN A 94 -0.44 28.23 3.78
C GLN A 94 0.70 27.99 2.77
N SER A 95 1.61 27.07 3.11
CA SER A 95 2.78 26.78 2.27
C SER A 95 2.54 25.47 1.52
N ASP A 96 2.77 25.46 0.22
CA ASP A 96 2.74 24.25 -0.59
C ASP A 96 3.87 23.30 -0.15
N ILE A 97 3.55 22.34 0.71
CA ILE A 97 4.51 21.33 1.16
C ILE A 97 4.53 20.22 0.11
N ILE A 98 5.69 20.02 -0.53
CA ILE A 98 5.90 19.00 -1.55
C ILE A 98 7.25 18.34 -1.32
N HIS A 99 7.27 17.02 -1.12
CA HIS A 99 8.49 16.23 -1.01
C HIS A 99 8.56 15.19 -2.13
N TYR A 100 9.78 14.88 -2.57
CA TYR A 100 10.05 13.92 -3.64
C TYR A 100 10.89 12.76 -3.14
N PHE A 101 10.61 11.57 -3.66
CA PHE A 101 11.38 10.35 -3.50
C PHE A 101 11.74 9.84 -4.89
N PHE A 102 13.02 9.94 -5.24
CA PHE A 102 13.53 9.54 -6.55
C PHE A 102 13.91 8.06 -6.53
N ILE A 103 13.47 7.33 -7.54
CA ILE A 103 13.77 5.91 -7.71
C ILE A 103 14.67 5.81 -8.93
N LYS A 104 15.93 5.44 -8.69
CA LYS A 104 16.99 5.48 -9.69
C LYS A 104 16.55 4.75 -10.97
N ASP A 105 16.68 5.47 -12.09
CA ASP A 105 16.37 5.00 -13.45
C ASP A 105 14.92 4.55 -13.69
N GLN A 106 13.96 4.91 -12.82
CA GLN A 106 12.56 4.46 -12.91
C GLN A 106 11.52 5.58 -12.80
N GLY A 107 11.82 6.65 -12.06
CA GLY A 107 10.95 7.82 -11.93
C GLY A 107 10.92 8.37 -10.51
N GLU A 108 9.78 8.89 -10.08
CA GLU A 108 9.63 9.52 -8.77
C GLU A 108 8.26 9.27 -8.13
N ILE A 109 8.26 9.31 -6.81
CA ILE A 109 7.05 9.40 -5.99
C ILE A 109 7.08 10.75 -5.28
N CYS A 110 6.00 11.51 -5.43
CA CYS A 110 5.83 12.82 -4.83
C CYS A 110 4.70 12.77 -3.81
N ILE A 111 4.88 13.42 -2.67
CA ILE A 111 3.84 13.62 -1.67
C ILE A 111 3.65 15.11 -1.41
N SER A 112 2.41 15.58 -1.47
CA SER A 112 2.10 16.99 -1.26
C SER A 112 0.85 17.22 -0.41
N LEU A 113 0.82 18.33 0.31
CA LEU A 113 -0.38 18.79 1.00
C LEU A 113 -1.34 19.45 -0.01
N ILE A 114 -2.63 19.17 0.11
CA ILE A 114 -3.71 19.76 -0.70
C ILE A 114 -4.78 20.29 0.25
N GLY A 115 -4.88 21.62 0.37
CA GLY A 115 -5.72 22.25 1.39
C GLY A 115 -5.22 21.91 2.80
N GLU A 116 -6.14 21.79 3.76
CA GLU A 116 -5.77 21.61 5.18
C GLU A 116 -5.74 20.13 5.62
N ASP A 117 -6.49 19.27 4.91
CA ASP A 117 -6.83 17.92 5.38
C ASP A 117 -6.34 16.78 4.49
N TYR A 118 -5.93 17.09 3.26
CA TYR A 118 -5.63 16.05 2.26
C TYR A 118 -4.19 16.05 1.85
N VAL A 119 -3.70 14.85 1.61
CA VAL A 119 -2.39 14.58 1.07
C VAL A 119 -2.57 13.92 -0.29
N LYS A 120 -1.85 14.42 -1.28
CA LYS A 120 -1.74 13.81 -2.59
C LYS A 120 -0.48 12.97 -2.63
N LEU A 121 -0.62 11.66 -2.81
CA LEU A 121 0.47 10.75 -3.13
C LEU A 121 0.45 10.52 -4.64
N ALA A 122 1.45 11.01 -5.34
CA ALA A 122 1.59 10.89 -6.78
C ALA A 122 2.81 10.06 -7.16
N SER A 123 2.72 9.33 -8.25
CA SER A 123 3.85 8.68 -8.90
C SER A 123 3.96 9.17 -10.33
N GLU A 124 5.18 9.27 -10.83
CA GLU A 124 5.50 9.55 -12.22
C GLU A 124 6.61 8.60 -12.66
N ASP A 125 6.38 7.86 -13.74
CA ASP A 125 7.39 7.01 -14.35
C ASP A 125 8.25 7.79 -15.35
N ASN A 126 9.27 7.14 -15.92
CA ASN A 126 10.11 7.76 -16.94
C ASN A 126 9.35 8.15 -18.22
N SER A 127 8.19 7.54 -18.49
CA SER A 127 7.33 7.90 -19.63
C SER A 127 6.51 9.16 -19.40
N LYS A 128 6.64 9.79 -18.22
CA LYS A 128 5.87 10.95 -17.76
C LYS A 128 4.38 10.63 -17.55
N ALA A 129 4.02 9.34 -17.45
CA ALA A 129 2.71 8.92 -17.01
C ALA A 129 2.58 9.19 -15.52
N ARG A 130 1.52 9.91 -15.13
CA ARG A 130 1.31 10.33 -13.74
C ARG A 130 0.04 9.72 -13.17
N VAL A 131 0.18 9.06 -12.03
CA VAL A 131 -0.94 8.54 -11.23
C VAL A 131 -0.93 9.24 -9.87
N PHE A 132 -2.10 9.49 -9.29
CA PHE A 132 -2.18 10.03 -7.94
C PHE A 132 -3.37 9.50 -7.16
N PHE A 133 -3.20 9.52 -5.83
CA PHE A 133 -4.19 9.17 -4.84
C PHE A 133 -4.34 10.32 -3.85
N LEU A 134 -5.57 10.53 -3.38
CA LEU A 134 -5.84 11.42 -2.27
C LEU A 134 -6.03 10.58 -1.01
N LEU A 135 -5.35 10.99 0.04
CA LEU A 135 -5.40 10.41 1.38
C LEU A 135 -5.74 11.54 2.36
N ASN A 136 -6.50 11.25 3.41
CA ASN A 136 -6.48 12.13 4.58
C ASN A 136 -5.27 11.79 5.49
N LYS A 137 -5.08 12.55 6.58
CA LYS A 137 -3.95 12.34 7.51
C LYS A 137 -3.95 10.94 8.15
N ASP A 138 -5.12 10.39 8.46
CA ASP A 138 -5.25 9.06 9.05
C ASP A 138 -4.93 7.95 8.04
N GLU A 139 -5.38 8.10 6.79
CA GLU A 139 -5.05 7.20 5.69
C GLU A 139 -3.56 7.23 5.36
N LEU A 140 -2.90 8.39 5.42
CA LEU A 140 -1.44 8.46 5.27
C LEU A 140 -0.73 7.74 6.42
N SER A 141 -1.14 7.96 7.66
CA SER A 141 -0.60 7.26 8.83
C SER A 141 -0.74 5.74 8.68
N TYR A 142 -1.92 5.28 8.26
CA TYR A 142 -2.20 3.87 8.05
C TYR A 142 -1.39 3.29 6.88
N TYR A 143 -1.25 4.04 5.78
CA TYR A 143 -0.39 3.65 4.66
C TYR A 143 1.07 3.46 5.08
N ILE A 144 1.60 4.36 5.93
CA ILE A 144 2.94 4.20 6.53
C ILE A 144 3.03 2.89 7.32
N THR A 145 2.05 2.59 8.16
CA THR A 145 1.99 1.34 8.93
C THR A 145 1.97 0.11 8.02
N ILE A 146 1.23 0.15 6.90
CA ILE A 146 1.22 -0.94 5.91
C ILE A 146 2.63 -1.12 5.32
N MET A 147 3.30 -0.05 4.90
CA MET A 147 4.67 -0.14 4.36
C MET A 147 5.66 -0.71 5.38
N GLU A 148 5.58 -0.28 6.64
CA GLU A 148 6.37 -0.86 7.73
C GLU A 148 6.11 -2.34 7.93
N ASN A 149 4.84 -2.75 7.88
CA ASN A 149 4.47 -4.14 8.03
C ASN A 149 4.96 -5.02 6.87
N ILE A 150 5.01 -4.48 5.64
CA ILE A 150 5.64 -5.13 4.50
C ILE A 150 7.16 -5.24 4.73
N TYR A 151 7.82 -4.15 5.12
CA TYR A 151 9.27 -4.10 5.33
C TYR A 151 9.77 -5.05 6.43
N TYR A 152 9.04 -5.13 7.55
CA TYR A 152 9.37 -6.01 8.66
C TYR A 152 8.73 -7.41 8.54
N GLU A 153 8.02 -7.69 7.44
CA GLU A 153 7.29 -8.95 7.25
C GLU A 153 6.26 -9.26 8.37
N ARG A 154 5.73 -8.22 9.04
CA ARG A 154 4.88 -8.33 10.25
C ARG A 154 3.41 -8.63 9.96
N SER A 155 2.93 -8.43 8.74
CA SER A 155 1.49 -8.55 8.39
C SER A 155 1.12 -9.69 7.46
N VAL A 156 2.09 -10.41 6.90
CA VAL A 156 1.79 -11.67 6.21
C VAL A 156 1.23 -12.70 7.21
N ILE A 157 1.76 -12.73 8.43
CA ILE A 157 1.38 -13.71 9.46
C ILE A 157 0.14 -13.25 10.26
N ASN A 158 0.10 -12.00 10.72
CA ASN A 158 -1.00 -11.52 11.59
C ASN A 158 -2.30 -11.14 10.86
N GLY A 159 -2.23 -10.79 9.57
CA GLY A 159 -3.42 -10.52 8.74
C GLY A 159 -4.18 -11.79 8.35
N LEU A 160 -3.44 -12.89 8.13
CA LEU A 160 -4.01 -14.23 7.92
C LEU A 160 -4.67 -14.77 9.20
N ASP A 161 -4.07 -14.57 10.38
CA ASP A 161 -4.67 -15.01 11.64
C ASP A 161 -5.97 -14.28 11.99
N TYR A 162 -6.10 -13.00 11.62
CA TYR A 162 -7.37 -12.26 11.80
C TYR A 162 -8.49 -12.77 10.86
N LEU A 163 -8.13 -13.14 9.64
CA LEU A 163 -9.05 -13.80 8.69
C LEU A 163 -9.42 -15.23 9.13
N LYS A 164 -8.47 -15.97 9.72
CA LYS A 164 -8.70 -17.31 10.26
C LYS A 164 -9.68 -17.30 11.44
N ASN A 165 -9.44 -16.40 12.41
CA ASN A 165 -10.33 -16.25 13.57
C ASN A 165 -11.74 -15.78 13.19
N SER A 166 -11.88 -14.88 12.21
CA SER A 166 -13.22 -14.44 11.75
C SER A 166 -13.99 -15.50 10.97
N LEU A 167 -13.32 -16.37 10.21
CA LEU A 167 -13.93 -17.52 9.54
C LEU A 167 -14.35 -18.62 10.52
N ASP A 168 -13.56 -18.86 11.56
CA ASP A 168 -13.90 -19.81 12.63
C ASP A 168 -15.08 -19.31 13.49
N GLU A 169 -15.18 -18.00 13.73
CA GLU A 169 -16.33 -17.39 14.40
C GLU A 169 -17.61 -17.37 13.53
N ALA A 170 -17.48 -17.24 12.21
CA ALA A 170 -18.59 -17.31 11.27
C ALA A 170 -19.11 -18.75 11.09
N ASN A 171 -18.23 -19.74 11.13
CA ASN A 171 -18.58 -21.17 11.05
C ASN A 171 -18.98 -21.78 12.40
N GLY A 172 -18.67 -21.12 13.52
CA GLY A 172 -19.02 -21.55 14.88
C GLY A 172 -20.42 -21.17 15.35
N LYS A 173 -21.17 -20.36 14.59
CA LYS A 173 -22.56 -19.97 14.94
C LYS A 173 -23.58 -20.63 14.03
N GLY A 174 -23.71 -21.94 14.20
CA GLY A 174 -24.82 -22.67 13.59
C GLY A 174 -24.81 -24.13 14.00
N TYR A 175 -25.21 -24.43 15.24
CA TYR A 175 -26.13 -25.52 15.61
C TYR A 175 -26.30 -25.53 17.13
N ASN A 176 -27.18 -24.64 17.63
CA ASN A 176 -27.90 -24.88 18.86
C ASN A 176 -29.39 -24.57 18.58
N LYS A 177 -30.11 -25.63 18.23
CA LYS A 177 -31.56 -25.85 18.40
C LYS A 177 -31.68 -27.36 18.55
N GLU A 178 -31.82 -27.89 19.76
CA GLU A 178 -33.00 -27.89 20.63
C GLU A 178 -33.55 -29.32 20.72
N ASN A 179 -33.75 -29.75 21.97
CA ASN A 179 -34.78 -30.67 22.44
C ASN A 179 -34.61 -32.17 22.18
N ASN A 180 -34.50 -32.95 23.26
CA ASN A 180 -35.71 -33.45 23.93
C ASN A 180 -35.42 -34.35 25.16
N LYS A 181 -36.25 -34.10 26.19
CA LYS A 181 -36.68 -34.95 27.32
C LYS A 181 -35.76 -35.12 28.52
#